data_AF-A0A6G7SNV2-F1
#
_entry.id   AF-A0A6G7SNV2-F1
#
_cell.length_a   1.000
_cell.length_b   1.000
_cell.length_c   1.000
_cell.angle_alpha   90.00
_cell.angle_beta   90.00
_cell.angle_gamma   90.00
#
_symmetry.space_group_name_H-M   'P 1'
#
loop_
_entity.id
_entity.type
_entity.pdbx_description
1 polymer ?
#
loop_
_entity_poly.entity_id
_entity_poly.type
_entity_poly.pdbx_seq_one_letter_code
_entity_poly.pdbx_strand_id
1 'polypeptide(L)'
;MADVDVLVVGAGPVGLTAACELRRRGVRCRIIDRLPAPQPFAKAVGMQPRTLEIWDRMGVAREALAAAAPLRGQLLYVNGAEQARIELHAERHPVGEEVVQRTVRHAGSGVQADPDDPSTVMRREAQLLVGYRGSPIVGPDRQPDQGPAAGDRAPDCGGLRHDLTTFPSRLFDLLRGQEHTLLLYADDEAQLAPYDEVVASARRGAQGQLSVWVIAAPHLRTDGLVLPVVHDSLDAFRQMYGARGGEGFLIRPDGYLGLRDAPVSGPGLVAHLALTFRG
;
A
#
# COMPACT_ATOMS: atom_id res chain seq x y z
N MET A 1 -21.78 13.25 33.57
CA MET A 1 -21.01 12.38 32.64
C MET A 1 -19.73 13.11 32.33
N ALA A 2 -18.57 12.46 32.42
CA ALA A 2 -17.31 13.10 32.02
C ALA A 2 -17.41 13.47 30.54
N ASP A 3 -17.03 14.71 30.22
CA ASP A 3 -17.00 15.23 28.85
C ASP A 3 -15.96 14.44 28.03
N VAL A 4 -16.39 13.84 26.92
CA VAL A 4 -15.55 13.01 26.02
C VAL A 4 -15.73 13.46 24.59
N ASP A 5 -14.63 13.49 23.84
CA ASP A 5 -14.62 14.04 22.48
C ASP A 5 -15.25 13.04 21.49
N VAL A 6 -15.12 11.72 21.76
CA VAL A 6 -15.66 10.64 20.91
C VAL A 6 -16.27 9.51 21.75
N LEU A 7 -17.45 9.03 21.35
CA LEU A 7 -18.07 7.82 21.87
C LEU A 7 -17.94 6.67 20.86
N VAL A 8 -17.23 5.61 21.22
CA VAL A 8 -17.07 4.39 20.40
C VAL A 8 -18.11 3.36 20.85
N VAL A 9 -19.01 2.97 19.95
CA VAL A 9 -20.05 1.98 20.23
C VAL A 9 -19.63 0.61 19.71
N GLY A 10 -19.38 -0.32 20.62
CA GLY A 10 -18.90 -1.68 20.37
C GLY A 10 -17.42 -1.85 20.69
N ALA A 11 -17.10 -2.80 21.56
CA ALA A 11 -15.77 -3.27 21.93
C ALA A 11 -15.34 -4.51 21.10
N GLY A 12 -15.82 -4.60 19.86
CA GLY A 12 -15.31 -5.55 18.87
C GLY A 12 -13.93 -5.14 18.33
N PRO A 13 -13.33 -5.95 17.44
CA PRO A 13 -11.99 -5.68 16.89
C PRO A 13 -11.89 -4.31 16.21
N VAL A 14 -12.94 -3.89 15.48
CA VAL A 14 -13.00 -2.57 14.83
C VAL A 14 -13.04 -1.44 15.87
N GLY A 15 -13.94 -1.53 16.86
CA GLY A 15 -14.10 -0.48 17.86
C GLY A 15 -12.90 -0.34 18.79
N LEU A 16 -12.29 -1.46 19.20
CA LEU A 16 -11.04 -1.43 19.97
C LEU A 16 -9.88 -0.86 19.14
N THR A 17 -9.74 -1.24 17.87
CA THR A 17 -8.72 -0.68 16.97
C THR A 17 -8.90 0.83 16.82
N ALA A 18 -10.13 1.29 16.57
CA ALA A 18 -10.45 2.72 16.45
C ALA A 18 -10.16 3.48 17.75
N ALA A 19 -10.54 2.93 18.90
CA ALA A 19 -10.27 3.55 20.20
C ALA A 19 -8.76 3.65 20.49
N CYS A 20 -7.99 2.60 20.17
CA CYS A 20 -6.53 2.63 20.27
C CYS A 20 -5.92 3.73 19.38
N GLU A 21 -6.38 3.87 18.14
CA GLU A 21 -5.90 4.91 17.23
C GLU A 21 -6.29 6.33 17.67
N LEU A 22 -7.52 6.53 18.15
CA LEU A 22 -7.95 7.81 18.73
C LEU A 22 -7.07 8.20 19.92
N ARG A 23 -6.80 7.25 20.82
CA ARG A 23 -5.92 7.46 21.98
C ARG A 23 -4.48 7.75 21.57
N ARG A 24 -3.93 7.06 20.57
CA ARG A 24 -2.59 7.32 20.02
C ARG A 24 -2.47 8.74 19.43
N ARG A 25 -3.58 9.31 18.95
CA ARG A 25 -3.66 10.67 18.40
C ARG A 25 -4.05 11.72 19.44
N GLY A 26 -4.10 11.37 20.73
CA GLY A 26 -4.44 12.28 21.82
C GLY A 26 -5.93 12.62 21.95
N VAL A 27 -6.82 11.95 21.20
CA VAL A 27 -8.26 12.16 21.27
C VAL A 27 -8.85 11.34 22.41
N ARG A 28 -9.66 11.96 23.28
CA ARG A 28 -10.31 11.23 24.39
C ARG A 28 -11.54 10.53 23.86
N CYS A 29 -11.57 9.21 24.00
CA CYS A 29 -12.72 8.40 23.64
C CYS A 29 -13.23 7.54 24.80
N ARG A 30 -14.54 7.29 24.81
CA ARG A 30 -15.19 6.31 25.69
C ARG A 30 -15.71 5.15 24.84
N ILE A 31 -15.40 3.92 25.22
CA ILE A 31 -16.01 2.73 24.60
C ILE A 31 -17.23 2.34 25.43
N ILE A 32 -18.34 2.08 24.75
CA ILE A 32 -19.50 1.41 25.31
C ILE A 32 -19.77 0.12 24.53
N ASP A 33 -19.98 -0.98 25.24
CA ASP A 33 -20.47 -2.23 24.64
C ASP A 33 -21.64 -2.73 25.49
N ARG A 34 -22.60 -3.37 24.84
CA ARG A 34 -23.75 -3.99 25.50
C ARG A 34 -23.35 -5.30 26.18
N LEU A 35 -22.34 -5.99 25.66
CA LEU A 35 -21.85 -7.26 26.19
C LEU A 35 -20.89 -7.02 27.36
N PRO A 36 -21.08 -7.73 28.49
CA PRO A 36 -20.18 -7.60 29.63
C PRO A 36 -18.85 -8.34 29.42
N ALA A 37 -18.75 -9.24 28.43
CA ALA A 37 -17.58 -10.03 28.11
C ALA A 37 -17.55 -10.45 26.61
N PRO A 38 -16.38 -10.81 26.05
CA PRO A 38 -16.28 -11.34 24.69
C PRO A 38 -17.11 -12.61 24.50
N GLN A 39 -17.75 -12.76 23.33
CA GLN A 39 -18.46 -13.99 22.98
C GLN A 39 -17.49 -15.06 22.46
N PRO A 40 -17.74 -16.35 22.74
CA PRO A 40 -16.83 -17.44 22.35
C PRO A 40 -16.87 -17.77 20.85
N PHE A 41 -17.84 -17.22 20.12
CA PHE A 41 -18.00 -17.46 18.69
C PHE A 41 -17.35 -16.31 17.89
N ALA A 42 -16.45 -16.67 16.98
CA ALA A 42 -15.84 -15.72 16.07
C ALA A 42 -16.90 -15.13 15.13
N LYS A 43 -17.07 -13.80 15.15
CA LYS A 43 -17.92 -13.05 14.20
C LYS A 43 -17.14 -12.51 13.00
N ALA A 44 -15.81 -12.64 13.04
CA ALA A 44 -14.88 -12.35 11.96
C ALA A 44 -13.84 -13.47 11.95
N VAL A 45 -13.67 -14.15 10.83
CA VAL A 45 -12.72 -15.26 10.67
C VAL A 45 -11.63 -14.82 9.72
N GLY A 46 -10.38 -14.96 10.15
CA GLY A 46 -9.20 -14.56 9.39
C GLY A 46 -8.86 -13.08 9.55
N MET A 47 -7.57 -12.80 9.67
CA MET A 47 -7.03 -11.44 9.65
C MET A 47 -6.41 -11.20 8.28
N GLN A 48 -6.79 -10.09 7.65
CA GLN A 48 -6.19 -9.68 6.38
C GLN A 48 -4.79 -9.11 6.62
N PRO A 49 -3.85 -9.27 5.68
CA PRO A 49 -2.52 -8.66 5.78
C PRO A 49 -2.57 -7.16 6.05
N ARG A 50 -3.53 -6.44 5.47
CA ARG A 50 -3.72 -5.00 5.71
C ARG A 50 -4.06 -4.67 7.17
N THR A 51 -4.84 -5.51 7.84
CA THR A 51 -5.12 -5.37 9.27
C THR A 51 -3.83 -5.57 10.08
N LEU A 52 -3.00 -6.54 9.71
CA LEU A 52 -1.70 -6.78 10.35
C LEU A 52 -0.73 -5.61 10.13
N GLU A 53 -0.68 -5.01 8.94
CA GLU A 53 0.12 -3.80 8.67
C GLU A 53 -0.31 -2.62 9.57
N ILE A 54 -1.62 -2.42 9.75
CA ILE A 54 -2.15 -1.37 10.64
C ILE A 54 -1.78 -1.67 12.09
N TRP A 55 -1.96 -2.91 12.54
CA TRP A 55 -1.61 -3.34 13.89
C TRP A 55 -0.11 -3.28 14.16
N ASP A 56 0.73 -3.46 13.15
CA ASP A 56 2.18 -3.31 13.26
C ASP A 56 2.55 -1.85 13.50
N ARG A 57 1.95 -0.92 12.75
CA ARG A 57 2.07 0.53 12.98
C ARG A 57 1.57 0.96 14.37
N MET A 58 0.55 0.26 14.88
CA MET A 58 0.03 0.46 16.24
C MET A 58 0.93 -0.13 17.33
N GLY A 59 1.88 -1.00 16.98
CA GLY A 59 2.74 -1.73 17.90
C GLY A 59 2.10 -2.95 18.56
N VAL A 60 0.95 -3.42 18.06
CA VAL A 60 0.17 -4.52 18.66
C VAL A 60 0.18 -5.80 17.81
N ALA A 61 0.75 -5.77 16.59
CA ALA A 61 0.73 -6.93 15.69
C ALA A 61 1.36 -8.18 16.31
N ARG A 62 2.51 -8.04 16.99
CA ARG A 62 3.20 -9.20 17.59
C ARG A 62 2.37 -9.87 18.68
N GLU A 63 1.76 -9.07 19.55
CA GLU A 63 0.89 -9.56 20.62
C GLU A 63 -0.39 -10.17 20.08
N ALA A 64 -0.99 -9.52 19.07
CA ALA A 64 -2.17 -10.03 18.38
C ALA A 64 -1.90 -11.37 17.68
N LEU A 65 -0.75 -11.52 17.02
CA LEU A 65 -0.34 -12.77 16.39
C LEU A 65 -0.04 -13.87 17.41
N ALA A 66 0.58 -13.53 18.54
CA ALA A 66 0.83 -14.50 19.62
C ALA A 66 -0.48 -15.01 20.26
N ALA A 67 -1.52 -14.16 20.31
CA ALA A 67 -2.84 -14.53 20.80
C ALA A 67 -3.74 -15.19 19.74
N ALA A 68 -3.35 -15.15 18.46
CA ALA A 68 -4.16 -15.66 17.37
C ALA A 68 -4.17 -17.19 17.33
N ALA A 69 -5.32 -17.76 16.95
CA ALA A 69 -5.43 -19.18 16.64
C ALA A 69 -5.13 -19.42 15.15
N PRO A 70 -4.24 -20.36 14.79
CA PRO A 70 -3.98 -20.69 13.41
C PRO A 70 -5.24 -21.29 12.76
N LEU A 71 -5.63 -20.74 11.61
CA LEU A 71 -6.73 -21.27 10.81
C LEU A 71 -6.24 -22.53 10.07
N ARG A 72 -6.61 -23.71 10.58
CA ARG A 72 -6.16 -25.00 10.03
C ARG A 72 -6.91 -25.44 8.78
N GLY A 73 -8.12 -24.92 8.58
CA GLY A 73 -9.01 -25.37 7.53
C GLY A 73 -10.43 -24.84 7.71
N GLN A 74 -11.31 -25.21 6.79
CA GLN A 74 -12.74 -24.91 6.82
C GLN A 74 -13.52 -26.18 6.53
N LEU A 75 -14.55 -26.45 7.35
CA LEU A 75 -15.54 -27.49 7.11
C LEU A 75 -16.87 -26.81 6.76
N LEU A 76 -17.44 -27.16 5.62
CA LEU A 76 -18.75 -26.68 5.20
C LEU A 76 -19.78 -27.76 5.44
N TYR A 77 -20.84 -27.44 6.17
CA TYR A 77 -22.01 -28.31 6.35
C TYR A 77 -23.25 -27.63 5.78
N VAL A 78 -24.08 -28.38 5.07
CA VAL A 78 -25.40 -27.95 4.59
C VAL A 78 -26.41 -28.99 5.05
N ASN A 79 -27.45 -28.54 5.77
CA ASN A 79 -28.50 -29.40 6.33
C ASN A 79 -27.95 -30.56 7.21
N GLY A 80 -26.88 -30.30 7.96
CA GLY A 80 -26.23 -31.30 8.82
C GLY A 80 -25.32 -32.30 8.10
N ALA A 81 -25.23 -32.24 6.78
CA ALA A 81 -24.32 -33.05 5.97
C ALA A 81 -23.07 -32.26 5.58
N GLU A 82 -21.89 -32.85 5.76
CA GLU A 82 -20.62 -32.26 5.31
C GLU A 82 -20.62 -32.14 3.77
N GLN A 83 -20.35 -30.94 3.27
CA GLN A 83 -20.30 -30.64 1.83
C GLN A 83 -18.88 -30.40 1.33
N ALA A 84 -17.99 -29.86 2.18
CA ALA A 84 -16.61 -29.60 1.80
C ALA A 84 -15.69 -29.56 3.03
N ARG A 85 -14.45 -29.99 2.82
CA ARG A 85 -13.34 -29.89 3.77
C ARG A 85 -12.15 -29.28 3.06
N ILE A 86 -11.71 -28.13 3.55
CA ILE A 86 -10.55 -27.39 3.06
C ILE A 86 -9.50 -27.46 4.16
N GLU A 87 -8.33 -28.06 3.90
CA GLU A 87 -7.22 -28.13 4.86
C GLU A 87 -6.14 -27.08 4.51
N LEU A 88 -6.14 -25.96 5.23
CA LEU A 88 -5.25 -24.83 4.96
C LEU A 88 -3.78 -25.08 5.34
N HIS A 89 -3.49 -26.08 6.18
CA HIS A 89 -2.12 -26.36 6.66
C HIS A 89 -1.33 -27.34 5.76
N ALA A 90 -2.01 -28.21 5.00
CA ALA A 90 -1.36 -29.18 4.09
C ALA A 90 -1.12 -28.59 2.69
N GLU A 91 -1.98 -27.68 2.22
CA GLU A 91 -1.85 -27.10 0.88
C GLU A 91 -0.82 -25.97 0.81
N ARG A 92 -0.64 -25.16 1.87
CA ARG A 92 0.10 -23.89 1.76
C ARG A 92 1.62 -23.94 1.94
N HIS A 93 2.21 -25.04 2.41
CA HIS A 93 3.68 -25.17 2.38
C HIS A 93 4.20 -25.32 0.93
N PRO A 94 3.69 -26.28 0.13
CA PRO A 94 4.05 -26.36 -1.28
C PRO A 94 3.45 -25.21 -2.08
N VAL A 95 2.22 -24.76 -1.81
CA VAL A 95 1.60 -23.65 -2.56
C VAL A 95 2.24 -22.30 -2.22
N GLY A 96 2.81 -22.09 -1.04
CA GLY A 96 3.56 -20.86 -0.71
C GLY A 96 4.86 -20.75 -1.51
N GLU A 97 5.63 -21.84 -1.60
CA GLU A 97 6.81 -21.94 -2.47
C GLU A 97 6.43 -21.91 -3.96
N GLU A 98 5.34 -22.60 -4.33
CA GLU A 98 4.84 -22.64 -5.70
C GLU A 98 4.27 -21.29 -6.14
N VAL A 99 3.60 -20.54 -5.25
CA VAL A 99 3.11 -19.17 -5.51
C VAL A 99 4.28 -18.21 -5.63
N VAL A 100 5.33 -18.33 -4.82
CA VAL A 100 6.56 -17.54 -4.99
C VAL A 100 7.23 -17.89 -6.33
N GLN A 101 7.36 -19.17 -6.67
CA GLN A 101 7.92 -19.61 -7.96
C GLN A 101 6.99 -19.30 -9.17
N ARG A 102 5.67 -19.31 -9.01
CA ARG A 102 4.67 -18.97 -10.05
C ARG A 102 4.57 -17.46 -10.25
N THR A 103 4.77 -16.65 -9.20
CA THR A 103 4.91 -15.19 -9.30
C THR A 103 6.11 -14.83 -10.17
N VAL A 104 7.23 -15.52 -9.98
CA VAL A 104 8.43 -15.38 -10.85
C VAL A 104 8.14 -15.82 -12.28
N ARG A 105 7.34 -16.88 -12.50
CA ARG A 105 6.98 -17.37 -13.84
C ARG A 105 5.92 -16.53 -14.58
N HIS A 106 5.05 -15.81 -13.86
CA HIS A 106 3.96 -15.02 -14.48
C HIS A 106 4.25 -13.51 -14.57
N ALA A 107 5.42 -13.05 -14.15
CA ALA A 107 5.88 -11.70 -14.42
C ALA A 107 6.04 -11.41 -15.94
N GLY A 108 6.02 -12.44 -16.80
CA GLY A 108 6.23 -12.31 -18.25
C GLY A 108 4.97 -12.29 -19.13
N SER A 109 3.76 -12.49 -18.60
CA SER A 109 2.56 -12.63 -19.44
C SER A 109 1.35 -11.96 -18.79
N GLY A 110 0.96 -10.82 -19.35
CA GLY A 110 -0.11 -9.94 -18.87
C GLY A 110 -1.48 -10.59 -18.69
N VAL A 111 -2.31 -9.87 -17.93
CA VAL A 111 -3.58 -10.31 -17.35
C VAL A 111 -4.71 -10.34 -18.39
N GLN A 112 -5.16 -11.54 -18.75
CA GLN A 112 -6.55 -11.83 -19.12
C GLN A 112 -6.92 -13.18 -18.49
N ALA A 113 -7.83 -13.20 -17.51
CA ALA A 113 -8.29 -14.44 -16.90
C ALA A 113 -9.81 -14.42 -16.65
N ASP A 114 -10.39 -15.58 -16.93
CA ASP A 114 -11.79 -15.99 -16.83
C ASP A 114 -12.37 -15.73 -15.41
N PRO A 115 -13.59 -15.17 -15.30
CA PRO A 115 -14.26 -14.90 -14.02
C PRO A 115 -14.54 -16.16 -13.16
N ASP A 116 -14.59 -17.34 -13.76
CA ASP A 116 -14.88 -18.59 -13.04
C ASP A 116 -13.62 -19.41 -12.68
N ASP A 117 -12.43 -18.88 -12.99
CA ASP A 117 -11.16 -19.52 -12.61
C ASP A 117 -10.95 -19.46 -11.08
N PRO A 118 -10.69 -20.61 -10.42
CA PRO A 118 -10.29 -20.66 -9.01
C PRO A 118 -9.17 -19.69 -8.63
N SER A 119 -8.27 -19.37 -9.55
CA SER A 119 -7.19 -18.41 -9.33
C SER A 119 -7.68 -16.95 -9.21
N THR A 120 -8.68 -16.58 -10.00
CA THR A 120 -9.35 -15.26 -9.96
C THR A 120 -10.17 -15.13 -8.68
N VAL A 121 -10.89 -16.19 -8.28
CA VAL A 121 -11.66 -16.24 -7.04
C VAL A 121 -10.75 -16.11 -5.81
N MET A 122 -9.63 -16.85 -5.77
CA MET A 122 -8.68 -16.80 -4.66
C MET A 122 -8.00 -15.42 -4.53
N ARG A 123 -7.65 -14.78 -5.66
CA ARG A 123 -7.10 -13.41 -5.67
C ARG A 123 -8.15 -12.36 -5.26
N ARG A 124 -9.44 -12.58 -5.58
CA ARG A 124 -10.56 -11.71 -5.18
C ARG A 124 -10.86 -11.82 -3.68
N GLU A 125 -10.92 -13.03 -3.13
CA GLU A 125 -11.10 -13.31 -1.70
C GLU A 125 -9.93 -12.77 -0.85
N ALA A 126 -8.71 -12.80 -1.38
CA ALA A 126 -7.53 -12.19 -0.75
C ALA A 126 -7.46 -10.65 -0.86
N GLN A 127 -8.45 -10.02 -1.52
CA GLN A 127 -8.47 -8.59 -1.85
C GLN A 127 -7.24 -8.10 -2.65
N LEU A 128 -6.51 -9.01 -3.29
CA LEU A 128 -5.33 -8.70 -4.10
C LEU A 128 -5.69 -8.16 -5.49
N LEU A 129 -6.98 -8.19 -5.86
CA LEU A 129 -7.53 -7.59 -7.09
C LEU A 129 -8.19 -6.23 -6.85
N VAL A 130 -8.11 -5.66 -5.64
CA VAL A 130 -8.68 -4.34 -5.38
C VAL A 130 -7.78 -3.30 -6.08
N GLY A 131 -8.20 -2.84 -7.25
CA GLY A 131 -7.68 -1.67 -7.93
C GLY A 131 -8.71 -0.55 -7.88
N TYR A 132 -8.27 0.70 -7.69
CA TYR A 132 -9.15 1.87 -7.68
C TYR A 132 -9.32 2.51 -9.07
N ARG A 133 -8.94 1.79 -10.14
CA ARG A 133 -9.02 2.28 -11.52
C ARG A 133 -10.43 2.82 -11.83
N GLY A 134 -10.50 4.00 -12.45
CA GLY A 134 -11.76 4.68 -12.79
C GLY A 134 -12.45 5.41 -11.62
N SER A 135 -11.86 5.43 -10.42
CA SER A 135 -12.37 6.21 -9.28
C SER A 135 -12.11 7.72 -9.46
N PRO A 136 -12.99 8.62 -8.95
CA PRO A 136 -12.83 10.08 -9.07
C PRO A 136 -11.54 10.68 -8.49
N ILE A 137 -10.79 9.90 -7.73
CA ILE A 137 -9.54 10.30 -7.06
C ILE A 137 -8.30 9.75 -7.77
N VAL A 138 -8.45 9.02 -8.87
CA VAL A 138 -7.36 8.46 -9.68
C VAL A 138 -7.15 9.35 -10.91
N GLY A 139 -5.88 9.58 -11.28
CA GLY A 139 -5.51 10.33 -12.47
C GLY A 139 -6.02 9.67 -13.76
N PRO A 140 -5.82 10.31 -14.92
CA PRO A 140 -6.30 9.78 -16.20
C PRO A 140 -5.81 8.34 -16.43
N ASP A 141 -6.71 7.48 -16.92
CA ASP A 141 -6.44 6.07 -17.19
C ASP A 141 -5.51 5.93 -18.41
N ARG A 142 -4.21 6.13 -18.18
CA ARG A 142 -3.14 5.85 -19.13
C ARG A 142 -2.51 4.53 -18.74
N GLN A 143 -2.75 3.52 -19.57
CA GLN A 143 -2.16 2.21 -19.39
C GLN A 143 -0.70 2.25 -19.85
N PRO A 144 0.29 2.07 -18.95
CA PRO A 144 1.69 2.06 -19.35
C PRO A 144 2.02 0.74 -20.06
N ASP A 145 3.05 0.76 -20.91
CA ASP A 145 3.59 -0.45 -21.55
C ASP A 145 4.12 -1.45 -20.51
N GLN A 146 4.62 -0.95 -19.37
CA GLN A 146 5.18 -1.73 -18.28
C GLN A 146 4.96 -1.06 -16.91
N GLY A 147 4.81 -1.88 -15.86
CA GLY A 147 4.69 -1.44 -14.47
C GLY A 147 3.26 -1.05 -14.05
N PRO A 148 3.09 -0.50 -12.84
CA PRO A 148 1.77 -0.18 -12.30
C PRO A 148 1.17 1.05 -12.99
N ALA A 149 -0.14 1.01 -13.19
CA ALA A 149 -0.95 2.14 -13.62
C ALA A 149 -1.48 2.93 -12.43
N ALA A 150 -2.01 4.13 -12.69
CA ALA A 150 -2.79 4.86 -11.68
C ALA A 150 -3.99 3.99 -11.23
N GLY A 151 -4.22 3.93 -9.92
CA GLY A 151 -5.22 3.07 -9.28
C GLY A 151 -4.70 1.69 -8.85
N ASP A 152 -3.50 1.28 -9.28
CA ASP A 152 -2.87 0.03 -8.83
C ASP A 152 -2.13 0.21 -7.51
N ARG A 153 -1.91 -0.90 -6.80
CA ARG A 153 -1.05 -0.91 -5.62
C ARG A 153 0.41 -0.70 -6.06
N ALA A 154 1.14 0.14 -5.33
CA ALA A 154 2.58 0.31 -5.51
C ALA A 154 3.29 -1.02 -5.23
N PRO A 155 3.99 -1.61 -6.23
CA PRO A 155 4.84 -2.78 -5.99
C PRO A 155 6.08 -2.37 -5.17
N ASP A 156 6.51 -3.23 -4.26
CA ASP A 156 7.74 -2.98 -3.52
C ASP A 156 8.97 -3.37 -4.34
N CYS A 157 10.07 -2.64 -4.17
CA CYS A 157 11.36 -2.99 -4.73
C CYS A 157 12.47 -2.74 -3.70
N GLY A 158 13.54 -3.55 -3.75
CA GLY A 158 14.74 -3.33 -2.95
C GLY A 158 15.81 -2.58 -3.73
N GLY A 159 16.99 -2.42 -3.15
CA GLY A 159 18.17 -1.89 -3.87
C GLY A 159 18.26 -0.37 -3.94
N LEU A 160 17.36 0.35 -3.28
CA LEU A 160 17.43 1.81 -3.15
C LEU A 160 18.52 2.16 -2.13
N ARG A 161 19.43 3.08 -2.45
CA ARG A 161 20.52 3.48 -1.54
C ARG A 161 20.51 4.97 -1.29
N HIS A 162 20.62 5.39 -0.03
CA HIS A 162 20.92 6.78 0.28
C HIS A 162 22.43 7.00 0.25
N ASP A 163 22.86 8.21 -0.09
CA ASP A 163 24.28 8.58 -0.19
C ASP A 163 25.05 8.39 1.12
N LEU A 164 24.36 8.49 2.26
CA LEU A 164 24.95 8.43 3.59
C LEU A 164 24.79 7.06 4.28
N THR A 165 24.14 6.08 3.65
CA THR A 165 23.82 4.79 4.29
C THR A 165 24.41 3.60 3.54
N THR A 166 24.98 2.65 4.28
CA THR A 166 25.63 1.46 3.70
C THR A 166 24.66 0.36 3.28
N PHE A 167 23.45 0.34 3.83
CA PHE A 167 22.46 -0.71 3.58
C PHE A 167 21.38 -0.24 2.60
N PRO A 168 21.02 -1.05 1.58
CA PRO A 168 19.94 -0.71 0.68
C PRO A 168 18.59 -0.75 1.42
N SER A 169 17.77 0.28 1.23
CA SER A 169 16.39 0.37 1.65
C SER A 169 15.43 -0.24 0.62
N ARG A 170 14.21 -0.50 1.06
CA ARG A 170 13.08 -0.90 0.21
C ARG A 170 12.21 0.30 -0.09
N LEU A 171 11.49 0.28 -1.20
CA LEU A 171 10.56 1.34 -1.54
C LEU A 171 9.52 1.56 -0.44
N PHE A 172 9.01 0.47 0.14
CA PHE A 172 8.05 0.55 1.25
C PHE A 172 8.59 1.25 2.49
N ASP A 173 9.91 1.34 2.68
CA ASP A 173 10.50 2.13 3.77
C ASP A 173 10.26 3.64 3.56
N LEU A 174 10.27 4.08 2.29
CA LEU A 174 9.98 5.47 1.90
C LEU A 174 8.49 5.82 2.01
N LEU A 175 7.62 4.81 1.86
CA LEU A 175 6.16 4.95 1.91
C LEU A 175 5.55 4.79 3.32
N ARG A 176 6.38 4.73 4.37
CA ARG A 176 5.90 4.53 5.75
C ARG A 176 5.11 5.71 6.31
N GLY A 177 5.25 6.90 5.72
CA GLY A 177 4.56 8.11 6.13
C GLY A 177 3.03 8.00 6.07
N GLN A 178 2.34 8.95 6.73
CA GLN A 178 0.88 9.06 6.68
C GLN A 178 0.38 10.01 5.56
N GLU A 179 1.32 10.58 4.81
CA GLU A 179 1.09 11.56 3.76
C GLU A 179 1.25 10.94 2.38
N HIS A 180 0.84 11.66 1.33
CA HIS A 180 1.11 11.21 -0.03
C HIS A 180 2.62 11.24 -0.26
N THR A 181 3.12 10.33 -1.08
CA THR A 181 4.53 10.29 -1.46
C THR A 181 4.66 10.51 -2.96
N LEU A 182 5.37 11.56 -3.36
CA LEU A 182 5.75 11.80 -4.75
C LEU A 182 7.14 11.22 -5.01
N LEU A 183 7.22 10.25 -5.92
CA LEU A 183 8.47 9.71 -6.43
C LEU A 183 8.76 10.33 -7.79
N LEU A 184 9.95 10.89 -7.97
CA LEU A 184 10.42 11.46 -9.22
C LEU A 184 11.57 10.61 -9.74
N TYR A 185 11.43 9.97 -10.89
CA TYR A 185 12.47 9.13 -11.46
C TYR A 185 13.31 9.89 -12.48
N ALA A 186 14.63 9.90 -12.27
CA ALA A 186 15.59 10.55 -13.15
C ALA A 186 16.70 9.59 -13.60
N ASP A 187 16.99 9.59 -14.90
CA ASP A 187 18.13 8.90 -15.51
C ASP A 187 19.09 9.83 -16.28
N ASP A 188 18.78 11.13 -16.35
CA ASP A 188 19.61 12.15 -16.98
C ASP A 188 19.61 13.45 -16.15
N GLU A 189 20.76 14.14 -16.06
CA GLU A 189 20.93 15.36 -15.27
C GLU A 189 19.98 16.49 -15.73
N ALA A 190 19.64 16.55 -17.02
CA ALA A 190 18.71 17.56 -17.55
C ALA A 190 17.29 17.43 -16.97
N GLN A 191 16.91 16.26 -16.47
CA GLN A 191 15.60 16.00 -15.86
C GLN A 191 15.49 16.54 -14.43
N LEU A 192 16.62 16.81 -13.77
CA LEU A 192 16.65 17.32 -12.40
C LEU A 192 16.26 18.80 -12.33
N ALA A 193 16.58 19.58 -13.38
CA ALA A 193 16.34 21.02 -13.44
C ALA A 193 14.89 21.45 -13.11
N PRO A 194 13.82 20.82 -13.66
CA PRO A 194 12.44 21.21 -13.35
C PRO A 194 11.92 20.73 -11.99
N TYR A 195 12.63 19.85 -11.27
CA TYR A 195 12.05 19.17 -10.10
C TYR A 195 11.72 20.11 -8.94
N ASP A 196 12.51 21.16 -8.71
CA ASP A 196 12.20 22.13 -7.64
C ASP A 196 10.85 22.82 -7.87
N GLU A 197 10.55 23.20 -9.13
CA GLU A 197 9.28 23.84 -9.49
C GLU A 197 8.09 22.87 -9.41
N VAL A 198 8.30 21.64 -9.90
CA VAL A 198 7.32 20.55 -9.81
C VAL A 198 6.97 20.26 -8.35
N VAL A 199 7.98 20.12 -7.49
CA VAL A 199 7.82 19.84 -6.06
C VAL A 199 7.16 21.01 -5.34
N ALA A 200 7.56 22.25 -5.64
CA ALA A 200 6.91 23.43 -5.07
C ALA A 200 5.42 23.48 -5.41
N SER A 201 5.06 23.15 -6.65
CA SER A 201 3.67 23.08 -7.10
C SER A 201 2.90 21.96 -6.39
N ALA A 202 3.48 20.76 -6.30
CA ALA A 202 2.87 19.62 -5.63
C ALA A 202 2.65 19.86 -4.13
N ARG A 203 3.63 20.45 -3.43
CA ARG A 203 3.51 20.79 -2.00
C ARG A 203 2.39 21.81 -1.74
N ARG A 204 2.22 22.80 -2.63
CA ARG A 204 1.08 23.74 -2.56
C ARG A 204 -0.25 23.01 -2.74
N GLY A 205 -0.35 22.15 -3.75
CA GLY A 205 -1.57 21.36 -4.02
C GLY A 205 -1.92 20.38 -2.90
N ALA A 206 -0.93 19.83 -2.21
CA ALA A 206 -1.10 18.90 -1.09
C ALA A 206 -1.23 19.58 0.28
N GLN A 207 -1.31 20.91 0.34
CA GLN A 207 -1.35 21.68 1.60
C GLN A 207 -0.22 21.31 2.58
N GLY A 208 0.97 21.00 2.04
CA GLY A 208 2.13 20.57 2.82
C GLY A 208 2.13 19.10 3.28
N GLN A 209 1.08 18.32 3.01
CA GLN A 209 1.00 16.88 3.34
C GLN A 209 1.56 16.01 2.22
N LEU A 210 2.84 16.20 1.90
CA LEU A 210 3.52 15.51 0.80
C LEU A 210 4.98 15.21 1.14
N SER A 211 5.30 13.92 1.21
CA SER A 211 6.66 13.41 1.17
C SER A 211 7.16 13.35 -0.28
N VAL A 212 8.44 13.66 -0.50
CA VAL A 212 9.02 13.73 -1.84
C VAL A 212 10.36 13.00 -1.85
N TRP A 213 10.56 12.14 -2.85
CA TRP A 213 11.81 11.43 -3.09
C TRP A 213 12.18 11.47 -4.56
N VAL A 214 13.45 11.72 -4.84
CA VAL A 214 14.04 11.51 -6.16
C VAL A 214 14.68 10.13 -6.19
N ILE A 215 14.27 9.31 -7.16
CA ILE A 215 14.86 8.01 -7.45
C ILE A 215 15.78 8.19 -8.64
N ALA A 216 17.09 8.23 -8.37
CA ALA A 216 18.12 8.44 -9.38
C ALA A 216 18.61 7.10 -9.94
N ALA A 217 18.82 7.03 -11.25
CA ALA A 217 19.50 5.89 -11.89
C ALA A 217 20.90 5.67 -11.29
N PRO A 218 21.46 4.44 -11.35
CA PRO A 218 22.74 4.11 -10.70
C PRO A 218 23.91 5.04 -11.05
N HIS A 219 23.89 5.58 -12.27
CA HIS A 219 24.98 6.38 -12.84
C HIS A 219 24.73 7.89 -12.77
N LEU A 220 23.52 8.30 -12.37
CA LEU A 220 23.14 9.71 -12.35
C LEU A 220 23.83 10.40 -11.17
N ARG A 221 24.47 11.54 -11.44
CA ARG A 221 24.99 12.41 -10.38
C ARG A 221 23.89 13.35 -9.90
N THR A 222 23.83 13.53 -8.60
CA THR A 222 22.79 14.31 -7.90
C THR A 222 23.39 15.44 -7.07
N ASP A 223 24.65 15.79 -7.35
CA ASP A 223 25.38 16.86 -6.68
C ASP A 223 24.61 18.18 -6.71
N GLY A 224 24.43 18.80 -5.55
CA GLY A 224 23.73 20.08 -5.43
C GLY A 224 22.20 19.98 -5.41
N LEU A 225 21.62 18.78 -5.54
CA LEU A 225 20.18 18.60 -5.36
C LEU A 225 19.83 18.70 -3.86
N VAL A 226 18.86 19.55 -3.54
CA VAL A 226 18.40 19.76 -2.15
C VAL A 226 17.31 18.75 -1.76
N LEU A 227 16.67 18.12 -2.75
CA LEU A 227 15.62 17.14 -2.54
C LEU A 227 16.19 15.83 -1.96
N PRO A 228 15.42 15.08 -1.13
CA PRO A 228 15.84 13.76 -0.69
C PRO A 228 16.03 12.80 -1.87
N VAL A 229 17.21 12.19 -1.97
CA VAL A 229 17.58 11.26 -3.04
C VAL A 229 17.75 9.84 -2.50
N VAL A 230 17.35 8.87 -3.33
CA VAL A 230 17.82 7.48 -3.29
C VAL A 230 18.28 7.05 -4.67
N HIS A 231 19.36 6.29 -4.75
CA HIS A 231 19.85 5.70 -5.98
C HIS A 231 19.28 4.29 -6.16
N ASP A 232 18.64 4.04 -7.30
CA ASP A 232 18.16 2.71 -7.72
C ASP A 232 19.34 1.84 -8.18
N SER A 233 20.19 1.46 -7.23
CA SER A 233 21.52 0.88 -7.51
C SER A 233 21.50 -0.45 -8.23
N LEU A 234 20.34 -1.13 -8.25
CA LEU A 234 20.14 -2.43 -8.91
C LEU A 234 19.18 -2.35 -10.10
N ASP A 235 18.79 -1.15 -10.55
CA ASP A 235 17.74 -0.92 -11.55
C ASP A 235 16.39 -1.59 -11.18
N ALA A 236 16.18 -1.91 -9.90
CA ALA A 236 15.03 -2.68 -9.46
C ALA A 236 13.75 -1.85 -9.51
N PHE A 237 13.82 -0.57 -9.18
CA PHE A 237 12.68 0.34 -9.34
C PHE A 237 12.38 0.54 -10.82
N ARG A 238 13.40 0.82 -11.65
CA ARG A 238 13.26 0.98 -13.09
C ARG A 238 12.57 -0.21 -13.75
N GLN A 239 13.02 -1.43 -13.44
CA GLN A 239 12.45 -2.67 -13.99
C GLN A 239 11.03 -2.92 -13.49
N MET A 240 10.78 -2.75 -12.19
CA MET A 240 9.48 -3.04 -11.57
C MET A 240 8.41 -2.03 -12.00
N TYR A 241 8.76 -0.76 -12.06
CA TYR A 241 7.84 0.32 -12.43
C TYR A 241 7.80 0.60 -13.94
N GLY A 242 8.71 0.01 -14.72
CA GLY A 242 8.92 0.41 -16.12
C GLY A 242 9.23 1.91 -16.22
N ALA A 243 9.95 2.46 -15.24
CA ALA A 243 10.13 3.90 -15.08
C ALA A 243 11.03 4.45 -16.19
N ARG A 244 10.62 5.57 -16.77
CA ARG A 244 11.38 6.32 -17.77
C ARG A 244 11.81 7.66 -17.17
N GLY A 245 12.96 8.17 -17.59
CA GLY A 245 13.45 9.45 -17.12
C GLY A 245 12.43 10.58 -17.24
N GLY A 246 12.28 11.35 -16.16
CA GLY A 246 11.29 12.42 -16.05
C GLY A 246 9.88 11.96 -15.65
N GLU A 247 9.66 10.68 -15.36
CA GLU A 247 8.37 10.20 -14.84
C GLU A 247 8.18 10.54 -13.36
N GLY A 248 6.92 10.80 -13.00
CA GLY A 248 6.48 11.05 -11.63
C GLY A 248 5.38 10.10 -11.21
N PHE A 249 5.48 9.58 -9.98
CA PHE A 249 4.53 8.66 -9.38
C PHE A 249 4.03 9.24 -8.07
N LEU A 250 2.75 9.57 -8.00
CA LEU A 250 2.11 10.00 -6.75
C LEU A 250 1.45 8.80 -6.09
N ILE A 251 1.92 8.42 -4.91
CA ILE A 251 1.43 7.30 -4.13
C ILE A 251 0.64 7.84 -2.93
N ARG A 252 -0.56 7.31 -2.73
CA ARG A 252 -1.45 7.64 -1.62
C ARG A 252 -0.98 6.99 -0.31
N PRO A 253 -1.39 7.49 0.87
CA PRO A 253 -1.01 6.92 2.17
C PRO A 253 -1.41 5.44 2.38
N ASP A 254 -2.35 4.94 1.57
CA ASP A 254 -2.79 3.55 1.57
C ASP A 254 -1.94 2.64 0.66
N GLY A 255 -0.96 3.18 -0.05
CA GLY A 255 -0.01 2.44 -0.90
C GLY A 255 -0.49 2.25 -2.34
N TYR A 256 -1.49 3.00 -2.80
CA TYR A 256 -1.96 2.96 -4.19
C TYR A 256 -1.45 4.16 -4.99
N LEU A 257 -1.17 3.95 -6.27
CA LEU A 257 -0.83 5.04 -7.19
C LEU A 257 -2.07 5.91 -7.40
N GLY A 258 -2.02 7.17 -7.03
CA GLY A 258 -3.02 8.17 -7.41
C GLY A 258 -2.79 8.66 -8.82
N LEU A 259 -1.53 8.93 -9.18
CA LEU A 259 -1.12 9.46 -10.48
C LEU A 259 0.20 8.82 -10.93
N ARG A 260 0.32 8.60 -12.23
CA ARG A 260 1.58 8.39 -12.95
C ARG A 260 1.59 9.36 -14.12
N ASP A 261 2.65 10.16 -14.27
CA ASP A 261 2.75 11.16 -15.32
C ASP A 261 4.14 11.18 -15.96
N ALA A 262 4.18 11.47 -17.26
CA ALA A 262 5.35 11.33 -18.12
C ALA A 262 5.29 12.34 -19.29
N PRO A 263 6.15 13.38 -19.33
CA PRO A 263 6.97 13.85 -18.22
C PRO A 263 6.09 14.40 -17.09
N VAL A 264 6.57 14.31 -15.85
CA VAL A 264 5.88 14.89 -14.70
C VAL A 264 5.81 16.41 -14.81
N SER A 265 4.64 16.99 -14.50
CA SER A 265 4.43 18.43 -14.53
C SER A 265 3.76 18.96 -13.26
N GLY A 266 4.15 20.17 -12.84
CA GLY A 266 3.53 20.86 -11.72
C GLY A 266 2.01 21.03 -11.88
N PRO A 267 1.51 21.54 -13.03
CA PRO A 267 0.08 21.68 -13.28
C PRO A 267 -0.69 20.35 -13.22
N GLY A 268 -0.15 19.26 -13.76
CA GLY A 268 -0.78 17.93 -13.72
C GLY A 268 -0.91 17.41 -12.29
N LEU A 269 0.14 17.56 -11.48
CA LEU A 269 0.12 17.19 -10.06
C LEU A 269 -0.89 18.02 -9.26
N VAL A 270 -0.93 19.34 -9.46
CA VAL A 270 -1.87 20.22 -8.75
C VAL A 270 -3.33 19.86 -9.10
N ALA A 271 -3.62 19.64 -10.38
CA ALA A 271 -4.95 19.25 -10.83
C ALA A 271 -5.40 17.92 -10.20
N HIS A 272 -4.50 16.94 -10.12
CA HIS A 272 -4.80 15.66 -9.46
C HIS A 272 -4.95 15.79 -7.94
N LEU A 273 -4.04 16.51 -7.27
CA LEU A 273 -4.09 16.70 -5.82
C LEU A 273 -5.36 17.42 -5.37
N ALA A 274 -5.91 18.33 -6.18
CA ALA A 274 -7.18 19.00 -5.92
C ALA A 274 -8.39 18.04 -5.82
N LEU A 275 -8.30 16.83 -6.38
CA LEU A 275 -9.33 15.80 -6.22
C LEU A 275 -9.40 15.27 -4.78
N THR A 276 -8.28 15.31 -4.07
CA THR A 276 -8.11 14.76 -2.71
C THR A 276 -8.11 15.87 -1.66
N PHE A 277 -7.31 16.91 -1.89
CA PHE A 277 -7.11 18.05 -1.00
C PHE A 277 -7.95 19.21 -1.49
N ARG A 278 -9.28 19.12 -1.32
CA ARG A 278 -10.14 20.26 -1.58
C ARG A 278 -9.81 21.37 -0.58
N GLY A 279 -9.39 22.53 -1.09
CA GLY A 279 -9.31 23.78 -0.33
C GLY A 279 -10.67 24.32 0.04
#